data_AF-A0A638HVL3-F1
#
_entry.id   AF-A0A638HVL3-F1
#
_cell.length_a   1.000
_cell.length_b   1.000
_cell.length_c   1.000
_cell.angle_alpha   90.00
_cell.angle_beta   90.00
_cell.angle_gamma   90.00
#
_symmetry.space_group_name_H-M   'P 1'
#
loop_
_entity.id
_entity.type
_entity.pdbx_description
1 polymer ?
#
loop_
_entity_poly.entity_id
_entity_poly.type
_entity_poly.pdbx_seq_one_letter_code
_entity_poly.pdbx_strand_id
1 'polypeptide(L)'
;GGDRDMVEILALVLHHDEGAVLSAVELALECGKPSKEHVLNLLGRLTEEPPPKPIPIPKGLRLTLEPQANVNRYDSLRRAHDAA
;
A
#
# COMPACT_ATOMS: atom_id res chain seq x y z
N GLY A 1 12.39 -3.54 -17.93
CA GLY A 1 13.73 -3.95 -18.40
C GLY A 1 14.70 -2.97 -17.80
N GLY A 2 15.86 -3.42 -17.32
CA GLY A 2 16.70 -2.69 -16.35
C GLY A 2 16.90 -1.20 -16.66
N ASP A 3 17.38 -0.87 -17.86
CA ASP A 3 17.66 0.52 -18.25
C ASP A 3 16.39 1.39 -18.29
N ARG A 4 15.27 0.82 -18.76
CA ARG A 4 13.98 1.53 -18.77
C ARG A 4 13.49 1.80 -17.36
N ASP A 5 13.64 0.82 -16.45
CA ASP A 5 13.24 0.98 -15.06
C ASP A 5 14.15 2.02 -14.36
N MET A 6 15.45 2.03 -14.65
CA MET A 6 16.38 3.06 -14.16
C MET A 6 16.00 4.47 -14.64
N VAL A 7 15.69 4.64 -15.93
CA VAL A 7 15.25 5.94 -16.48
C VAL A 7 13.96 6.40 -15.83
N GLU A 8 13.00 5.50 -15.60
CA GLU A 8 11.76 5.82 -14.91
C GLU A 8 11.99 6.26 -13.46
N ILE A 9 12.92 5.63 -12.74
CA ILE A 9 13.29 6.06 -11.39
C ILE A 9 13.98 7.42 -11.40
N LEU A 10 14.92 7.67 -12.31
CA LEU A 10 15.60 8.96 -12.42
C LEU A 10 14.64 10.10 -12.78
N ALA A 11 13.60 9.81 -13.57
CA ALA A 11 12.57 10.79 -13.91
C ALA A 11 11.72 11.25 -12.71
N LEU A 12 11.68 10.48 -11.60
CA LEU A 12 10.91 10.85 -10.40
C LEU A 12 11.41 12.14 -9.76
N VAL A 13 12.69 12.48 -9.92
CA VAL A 13 13.29 13.72 -9.39
C VAL A 13 12.66 14.98 -10.00
N LEU A 14 11.97 14.87 -11.14
CA LEU A 14 11.21 15.98 -11.72
C LEU A 14 9.95 16.34 -10.91
N HIS A 15 9.49 15.44 -10.05
CA HIS A 15 8.23 15.57 -9.30
C HIS A 15 8.39 15.41 -7.79
N HIS A 16 9.52 14.86 -7.35
CA HIS A 16 9.83 14.57 -5.95
C HIS A 16 11.18 15.16 -5.57
N ASP A 17 11.37 15.38 -4.27
CA ASP A 17 12.67 15.73 -3.71
C ASP A 17 13.71 14.65 -4.04
N GLU A 18 14.87 15.06 -4.55
CA GLU A 18 15.94 14.15 -4.97
C GLU A 18 16.43 13.27 -3.82
N GLY A 19 16.53 13.82 -2.61
CA GLY A 19 16.94 13.09 -1.41
C GLY A 19 15.94 12.00 -1.03
N ALA A 20 14.64 12.29 -1.14
CA ALA A 20 13.60 11.29 -0.92
C ALA A 20 13.66 10.14 -1.93
N VAL A 21 13.94 10.45 -3.21
CA VAL A 21 14.13 9.43 -4.27
C VAL A 21 15.37 8.58 -3.99
N LEU A 22 16.49 9.21 -3.63
CA LEU A 22 17.72 8.50 -3.28
C LEU A 22 17.52 7.56 -2.08
N SER A 23 16.91 8.04 -0.99
CA SER A 23 16.63 7.21 0.18
C SER A 23 15.70 6.03 -0.15
N ALA A 24 14.70 6.22 -1.01
CA ALA A 24 13.84 5.12 -1.44
C ALA A 24 14.61 4.04 -2.23
N VAL A 25 15.56 4.46 -3.07
CA VAL A 25 16.42 3.55 -3.84
C VAL A 25 17.37 2.78 -2.91
N GLU A 26 18.01 3.45 -1.96
CA GLU A 26 18.90 2.84 -0.98
C GLU A 26 18.17 1.76 -0.16
N LEU A 27 16.99 2.09 0.39
CA LEU A 27 16.16 1.15 1.14
C LEU A 27 15.72 -0.06 0.29
N ALA A 28 15.40 0.15 -0.99
CA ALA A 28 15.05 -0.93 -1.90
C ALA A 28 16.24 -1.87 -2.18
N LEU A 29 17.45 -1.31 -2.30
CA LEU A 29 18.69 -2.06 -2.51
C LEU A 29 19.09 -2.87 -1.28
N GLU A 30 18.97 -2.30 -0.08
CA GLU A 30 19.23 -2.99 1.19
C GLU A 30 18.36 -4.24 1.37
N CYS A 31 17.13 -4.22 0.84
CA CYS A 31 16.23 -5.36 0.86
C CYS A 31 16.63 -6.49 -0.13
N GLY A 32 17.67 -6.30 -0.95
CA GLY A 32 18.24 -7.31 -1.85
C GLY A 32 17.39 -7.67 -3.08
N LYS A 33 16.20 -7.08 -3.22
CA LYS A 33 15.31 -7.21 -4.37
C LYS A 33 14.74 -5.85 -4.77
N PRO A 34 15.61 -4.93 -5.27
CA PRO A 34 15.16 -3.63 -5.74
C PRO A 34 14.34 -3.82 -7.02
N SER A 35 13.05 -3.51 -6.96
CA SER A 35 12.19 -3.36 -8.14
C SER A 35 11.68 -1.93 -8.19
N LYS A 36 11.28 -1.47 -9.37
CA LYS A 36 10.69 -0.13 -9.53
C LYS A 36 9.47 0.05 -8.62
N GLU A 37 8.63 -0.96 -8.54
CA GLU A 37 7.44 -0.96 -7.66
C GLU A 37 7.83 -0.82 -6.19
N HIS A 38 8.92 -1.47 -5.78
CA HIS A 38 9.44 -1.36 -4.42
C HIS A 38 9.95 0.05 -4.12
N VAL A 39 10.71 0.65 -5.03
CA VAL A 39 11.19 2.05 -4.89
C VAL A 39 10.01 3.01 -4.83
N LEU A 40 9.01 2.87 -5.70
CA LEU A 40 7.82 3.71 -5.71
C LEU A 40 7.02 3.58 -4.40
N ASN A 41 6.92 2.37 -3.85
CA ASN A 41 6.26 2.15 -2.56
C ASN A 41 6.99 2.85 -1.41
N LEU A 42 8.32 2.73 -1.37
CA LEU A 42 9.14 3.38 -0.35
C LEU A 42 9.09 4.90 -0.47
N LEU A 43 9.20 5.44 -1.68
CA LEU A 43 9.08 6.88 -1.94
C LEU A 43 7.71 7.41 -1.47
N GLY A 44 6.63 6.69 -1.77
CA GLY A 44 5.29 7.04 -1.30
C GLY A 44 5.20 7.10 0.22
N ARG A 45 5.82 6.14 0.93
CA ARG A 45 5.85 6.10 2.40
C ARG A 45 6.73 7.18 3.03
N LEU A 46 7.87 7.50 2.40
CA LEU A 46 8.79 8.54 2.87
C LEU A 46 8.19 9.95 2.73
N THR A 47 7.34 10.13 1.71
CA THR A 47 6.68 11.42 1.41
C THR A 47 5.24 11.48 1.90
N GLU A 48 4.75 10.43 2.58
CA GLU A 48 3.39 10.36 3.08
C GLU A 48 3.14 11.45 4.12
N GLU A 49 2.09 12.23 3.91
CA GLU A 49 1.64 13.20 4.91
C GLU A 49 1.18 12.48 6.17
N PRO A 50 1.42 13.05 7.36
CA PRO A 50 0.95 12.45 8.60
C PRO A 50 -0.57 12.26 8.54
N PRO A 51 -1.10 11.15 9.08
CA PRO A 51 -2.52 10.88 9.04
C PRO A 51 -3.30 12.04 9.67
N PRO A 52 -4.48 12.38 9.12
CA PRO A 52 -5.29 13.45 9.67
C PRO A 52 -5.64 13.16 11.13
N LYS A 53 -5.86 14.21 11.91
CA LYS A 53 -6.25 14.08 13.32
C LYS A 53 -7.48 13.17 13.43
N PRO A 54 -7.50 12.22 14.38
CA PRO A 54 -8.66 11.36 14.59
C PRO A 54 -9.91 12.20 14.81
N ILE A 55 -10.99 11.86 14.09
CA ILE A 55 -12.29 12.46 14.32
C ILE A 55 -12.77 11.98 15.69
N PRO A 56 -13.21 12.87 16.60
CA PRO A 56 -13.74 12.45 17.88
C PRO A 56 -14.96 11.57 17.64
N ILE A 57 -14.86 10.29 18.02
CA ILE A 57 -15.92 9.30 17.81
C ILE A 57 -17.15 9.76 18.62
N PRO A 58 -18.29 10.05 17.97
CA PRO A 58 -19.52 10.35 18.67
C PRO A 58 -19.85 9.23 19.66
N LYS A 59 -20.20 9.58 20.91
CA LYS A 59 -20.54 8.60 21.97
C LYS A 59 -21.65 7.61 21.56
N GLY A 60 -22.47 7.96 20.56
CA GLY A 60 -23.54 7.14 20.01
C GLY A 60 -23.12 6.13 18.93
N LEU A 61 -21.88 6.16 18.41
CA LEU A 61 -21.37 5.18 17.44
C LEU A 61 -20.74 3.95 18.14
N ARG A 62 -21.45 3.41 19.14
CA ARG A 62 -21.15 2.08 19.67
C ARG A 62 -21.95 1.06 18.88
N LEU A 63 -21.25 0.09 18.31
CA LEU A 63 -21.90 -1.03 17.64
C LEU A 63 -22.74 -1.78 18.66
N THR A 64 -24.04 -1.86 18.42
CA THR A 64 -24.94 -2.74 19.19
C THR A 64 -24.71 -4.22 18.84
N LEU A 65 -24.09 -4.47 17.69
CA LEU A 65 -23.78 -5.80 17.18
C LEU A 65 -22.40 -5.76 16.53
N GLU A 66 -21.45 -6.45 17.14
CA GLU A 66 -20.08 -6.52 16.63
C GLU A 66 -20.06 -7.30 15.31
N PRO A 67 -19.29 -6.85 14.30
CA PRO A 67 -19.14 -7.59 13.06
C PRO A 67 -18.53 -8.95 13.35
N GLN A 68 -19.23 -9.99 12.95
CA GLN A 68 -18.71 -11.35 12.97
C GLN A 68 -17.97 -11.59 11.66
N ALA A 69 -16.77 -12.18 11.73
CA ALA A 69 -16.04 -12.68 10.56
C ALA A 69 -16.71 -13.94 10.00
N ASN A 70 -17.96 -13.81 9.56
CA ASN A 70 -18.80 -14.91 9.09
C ASN A 70 -18.70 -15.07 7.57
N VAL A 71 -17.97 -16.10 7.14
CA VAL A 71 -17.77 -16.43 5.71
C VAL A 71 -18.81 -17.41 5.17
N ASN A 72 -19.77 -17.88 5.98
CA ASN A 72 -20.68 -18.97 5.62
C ASN A 72 -21.48 -18.70 4.33
N ARG A 73 -21.87 -17.43 4.10
CA ARG A 73 -22.59 -17.03 2.87
C ARG A 73 -21.70 -17.18 1.62
N TYR A 74 -20.41 -16.88 1.73
CA TYR A 74 -19.48 -17.05 0.62
C TYR A 74 -19.16 -18.52 0.40
N ASP A 75 -18.94 -19.28 1.47
CA ASP A 75 -18.67 -20.71 1.39
C ASP A 75 -19.82 -21.49 0.74
N SER A 76 -21.07 -21.14 1.05
CA SER A 76 -22.24 -21.79 0.45
C SER A 76 -22.36 -21.49 -1.05
N LEU A 77 -22.13 -20.25 -1.47
CA LEU A 77 -22.14 -19.86 -2.88
C LEU A 77 -20.98 -20.49 -3.65
N ARG A 78 -19.78 -20.54 -3.05
CA ARG A 78 -18.61 -21.19 -3.66
C ARG A 78 -18.86 -22.67 -3.89
N ARG A 79 -19.38 -23.38 -2.88
CA ARG A 79 -19.72 -24.80 -3.00
C ARG A 79 -20.80 -25.06 -4.06
N ALA A 80 -21.78 -24.17 -4.20
CA ALA A 80 -22.80 -24.29 -5.24
C ALA A 80 -22.21 -24.09 -6.65
N HIS A 81 -21.25 -23.18 -6.80
CA HIS A 81 -20.52 -22.98 -8.05
C HIS A 81 -19.59 -24.16 -8.38
N ASP A 82 -18.87 -24.69 -7.39
CA ASP A 82 -17.95 -25.84 -7.57
C ASP A 82 -18.68 -27.15 -7.90
N ALA A 83 -19.98 -27.25 -7.57
CA ALA A 83 -20.83 -28.41 -7.82
C ALA A 83 -21.60 -28.36 -9.16
N ALA A 84 -21.49 -27.27 -9.92
CA ALA A 84 -22.10 -27.08 -11.24
C ALA A 84 -21.10 -27.39 -12.36
#